data_AF-A0A6P2GL45-F1
#
_entry.id   AF-A0A6P2GL45-F1
#
_cell.length_a   1.000
_cell.length_b   1.000
_cell.length_c   1.000
_cell.angle_alpha   90.00
_cell.angle_beta   90.00
_cell.angle_gamma   90.00
#
_symmetry.space_group_name_H-M   'P 1'
#
loop_
_entity.id
_entity.type
_entity.pdbx_description
1 polymer ?
#
loop_
_entity_poly.entity_id
_entity_poly.type
_entity_poly.pdbx_seq_one_letter_code
_entity_poly.pdbx_strand_id
1 'polypeptide(L)'
;MGRPTAGPDPNQTAIVSKSSEKLDLATRAAWLYYVAGDTQNEIAEKLQVSRPVAQRLVAFAVEKNLIRVRVDHQLADCLDLGAQLSKRYGLAMCEVVPVDADAPEAIDRKLAVAGAQVMERYLNETRPMVIAVSSGRTLKAVVAQIAQIERPQHRLVSMVGAIAADGSSNRYDVAQYISEKTGGKHFLLPAPLFADSDAERAQWCNHRLYRIVDALSAQADVAFVGIGNIGPHCPLYEDGFITEQERDEMTARGAVAELLGVPIDAQGKLVDVSTSARVTSVALDTPPKRPTIAFAGGPKKRDAVIAALRGGWLSGLVTDETCARAALDAKAD
;
A
#
# COMPACT_ATOMS: atom_id res chain seq x y z
N MET A 1 -3.89 75.51 -6.49
CA MET A 1 -4.83 74.40 -6.74
C MET A 1 -4.35 73.18 -5.97
N GLY A 2 -4.94 72.90 -4.80
CA GLY A 2 -4.68 71.66 -4.04
C GLY A 2 -5.94 70.80 -4.09
N ARG A 3 -5.88 69.63 -4.73
CA ARG A 3 -6.96 68.64 -4.65
C ARG A 3 -6.83 67.88 -3.32
N PRO A 4 -7.92 67.63 -2.58
CA PRO A 4 -7.87 66.79 -1.39
C PRO A 4 -7.71 65.33 -1.82
N THR A 5 -6.76 64.65 -1.21
CA THR A 5 -6.61 63.19 -1.26
C THR A 5 -7.74 62.53 -0.49
N ALA A 6 -8.53 61.69 -1.16
CA ALA A 6 -9.55 60.86 -0.52
C ALA A 6 -8.88 59.88 0.46
N GLY A 7 -9.26 59.95 1.74
CA GLY A 7 -8.85 58.98 2.75
C GLY A 7 -9.45 57.59 2.47
N PRO A 8 -8.89 56.52 3.06
CA PRO A 8 -9.34 55.16 2.82
C PRO A 8 -10.82 54.99 3.19
N ASP A 9 -11.54 54.21 2.38
CA ASP A 9 -12.97 53.96 2.52
C ASP A 9 -13.25 53.22 3.85
N PRO A 10 -13.97 53.85 4.81
CA PRO A 10 -14.14 53.34 6.18
C PRO A 10 -14.81 51.95 6.23
N ASN A 11 -15.51 51.55 5.18
CA ASN A 11 -16.17 50.25 5.10
C ASN A 11 -15.19 49.09 4.82
N GLN A 12 -14.09 49.34 4.09
CA GLN A 12 -13.04 48.33 3.86
C GLN A 12 -12.17 48.10 5.11
N THR A 13 -11.87 49.16 5.86
CA THR A 13 -11.08 49.07 7.09
C THR A 13 -11.80 48.28 8.19
N ALA A 14 -13.13 48.44 8.31
CA ALA A 14 -13.96 47.74 9.31
C ALA A 14 -14.11 46.23 9.05
N ILE A 15 -14.17 45.80 7.78
CA ILE A 15 -14.29 44.38 7.41
C ILE A 15 -12.99 43.63 7.68
N VAL A 16 -11.84 44.25 7.40
CA VAL A 16 -10.52 43.68 7.70
C VAL A 16 -10.27 43.60 9.22
N SER A 17 -10.69 44.62 9.99
CA SER A 17 -10.58 44.63 11.46
C SER A 17 -11.40 43.51 12.12
N LYS A 18 -12.67 43.32 11.71
CA LYS A 18 -13.53 42.24 12.23
C LYS A 18 -13.02 40.85 11.87
N SER A 19 -12.41 40.69 10.70
CA SER A 19 -11.79 39.42 10.31
C SER A 19 -10.57 39.09 11.17
N SER A 20 -9.75 40.10 11.49
CA SER A 20 -8.59 39.95 12.37
C SER A 20 -8.99 39.60 13.80
N GLU A 21 -10.00 40.29 14.36
CA GLU A 21 -10.51 40.02 15.71
C GLU A 21 -11.05 38.60 15.84
N LYS A 22 -11.75 38.10 14.81
CA LYS A 22 -12.26 36.73 14.80
C LYS A 22 -11.13 35.70 14.73
N LEU A 23 -10.07 35.97 13.97
CA LEU A 23 -8.88 35.10 13.92
C LEU A 23 -8.17 35.08 15.28
N ASP A 24 -8.01 36.22 15.93
CA ASP A 24 -7.39 36.31 17.26
C ASP A 24 -8.21 35.56 18.32
N LEU A 25 -9.53 35.73 18.31
CA LEU A 25 -10.42 35.04 19.25
C LEU A 25 -10.39 33.52 19.04
N ALA A 26 -10.33 33.07 17.78
CA ALA A 26 -10.21 31.66 17.42
C ALA A 26 -8.86 31.06 17.85
N THR A 27 -7.75 31.78 17.60
CA THR A 27 -6.41 31.38 18.06
C THR A 27 -6.35 31.23 19.58
N ARG A 28 -6.92 32.18 20.34
CA ARG A 28 -6.98 32.09 21.81
C ARG A 28 -7.83 30.92 22.29
N ALA A 29 -9.01 30.71 21.70
CA ALA A 29 -9.86 29.56 22.04
C ALA A 29 -9.14 28.23 21.80
N ALA A 30 -8.43 28.12 20.68
CA ALA A 30 -7.64 26.94 20.34
C ALA A 30 -6.47 26.72 21.29
N TRP A 31 -5.75 27.77 21.69
CA TRP A 31 -4.66 27.68 22.68
C TRP A 31 -5.18 27.17 24.05
N LEU A 32 -6.29 27.73 24.53
CA LEU A 32 -6.90 27.30 25.80
C LEU A 32 -7.32 25.83 25.76
N TYR A 33 -7.86 25.37 24.63
CA TYR A 33 -8.26 23.97 24.46
C TYR A 33 -7.07 23.01 24.38
N TYR A 34 -6.14 23.24 23.44
CA TYR A 34 -5.09 22.27 23.12
C TYR A 34 -3.85 22.39 24.02
N VAL A 35 -3.57 23.56 24.57
CA VAL A 35 -2.37 23.81 25.39
C VAL A 35 -2.72 23.87 26.87
N ALA A 36 -3.77 24.61 27.24
CA ALA A 36 -4.17 24.73 28.65
C ALA A 36 -5.06 23.56 29.13
N GLY A 37 -5.61 22.75 28.21
CA GLY A 37 -6.46 21.61 28.55
C GLY A 37 -7.86 22.00 29.02
N ASP A 38 -8.28 23.23 28.76
CA ASP A 38 -9.58 23.74 29.20
C ASP A 38 -10.74 23.05 28.44
N THR A 39 -11.82 22.75 29.15
CA THR A 39 -13.07 22.30 28.57
C THR A 39 -13.77 23.43 27.80
N GLN A 40 -14.70 23.07 26.90
CA GLN A 40 -15.50 24.02 26.13
C GLN A 40 -16.30 25.01 27.01
N ASN A 41 -16.64 24.62 28.24
CA ASN A 41 -17.31 25.51 29.20
C ASN A 41 -16.34 26.53 29.80
N GLU A 42 -15.17 26.09 30.24
CA GLU A 42 -14.14 26.96 30.82
C GLU A 42 -13.62 27.98 29.79
N ILE A 43 -13.49 27.56 28.52
CA ILE A 43 -13.14 28.47 27.41
C ILE A 43 -14.23 29.52 27.21
N ALA A 44 -15.50 29.11 27.26
CA ALA A 44 -16.63 30.01 27.09
C ALA A 44 -16.66 31.10 28.18
N GLU A 45 -16.41 30.71 29.43
CA GLU A 45 -16.30 31.63 30.56
C GLU A 45 -15.10 32.58 30.41
N LYS A 46 -13.90 32.04 30.11
CA LYS A 46 -12.67 32.83 29.94
C LYS A 46 -12.74 33.83 28.78
N LEU A 47 -13.45 33.48 27.71
CA LEU A 47 -13.60 34.32 26.52
C LEU A 47 -14.90 35.14 26.52
N GLN A 48 -15.73 35.04 27.57
CA GLN A 48 -17.03 35.72 27.67
C GLN A 48 -17.95 35.48 26.46
N VAL A 49 -17.97 34.24 25.97
CA VAL A 49 -18.83 33.79 24.87
C VAL A 49 -19.72 32.64 25.33
N SER A 50 -20.72 32.27 24.53
CA SER A 50 -21.50 31.06 24.83
C SER A 50 -20.71 29.79 24.47
N ARG A 51 -20.97 28.68 25.17
CA ARG A 51 -20.36 27.36 24.88
C ARG A 51 -20.40 26.96 23.40
N PRO A 52 -21.52 27.12 22.66
CA PRO A 52 -21.54 26.83 21.22
C PRO A 52 -20.68 27.78 20.37
N VAL A 53 -20.40 28.99 20.85
CA VAL A 53 -19.48 29.93 20.20
C VAL A 53 -18.04 29.51 20.46
N ALA A 54 -17.68 29.15 21.70
CA ALA A 54 -16.35 28.60 22.03
C ALA A 54 -16.01 27.37 21.17
N GLN A 55 -16.94 26.43 21.00
CA GLN A 55 -16.76 25.25 20.16
C GLN A 55 -16.53 25.61 18.70
N ARG A 56 -17.30 26.56 18.17
CA ARG A 56 -17.14 27.05 16.79
C ARG A 56 -15.82 27.80 16.60
N LEU A 57 -15.32 28.52 17.60
CA LEU A 57 -14.03 29.21 17.54
C LEU A 57 -12.85 28.22 17.49
N VAL A 58 -12.89 27.16 18.30
CA VAL A 58 -11.87 26.08 18.24
C VAL A 58 -11.91 25.40 16.86
N ALA A 59 -13.10 25.03 16.38
CA ALA A 59 -13.25 24.41 15.06
C ALA A 59 -12.78 25.35 13.93
N PHE A 60 -13.10 26.64 14.01
CA PHE A 60 -12.67 27.65 13.04
C PHE A 60 -11.14 27.84 13.04
N ALA A 61 -10.49 27.77 14.20
CA ALA A 61 -9.04 27.83 14.28
C ALA A 61 -8.35 26.63 13.60
N VAL A 62 -8.93 25.44 13.73
CA VAL A 62 -8.48 24.23 13.00
C VAL A 62 -8.71 24.40 11.50
N GLU A 63 -9.92 24.80 11.08
CA GLU A 63 -10.28 25.02 9.67
C GLU A 63 -9.36 26.04 8.98
N LYS A 64 -8.97 27.11 9.70
CA LYS A 64 -8.06 28.16 9.21
C LYS A 64 -6.58 27.85 9.42
N ASN A 65 -6.22 26.65 9.88
CA ASN A 65 -4.84 26.22 10.14
C ASN A 65 -4.06 27.16 11.09
N LEU A 66 -4.74 27.78 12.07
CA LEU A 66 -4.12 28.68 13.06
C LEU A 66 -3.34 27.92 14.14
N ILE A 67 -3.60 26.62 14.28
CA ILE A 67 -2.96 25.72 15.22
C ILE A 67 -2.54 24.44 14.50
N ARG A 68 -1.39 23.88 14.92
CA ARG A 68 -0.92 22.56 14.50
C ARG A 68 -0.81 21.68 15.73
N VAL A 69 -1.57 20.58 15.76
CA VAL A 69 -1.46 19.58 16.81
C VAL A 69 -0.42 18.56 16.36
N ARG A 70 0.65 18.39 17.13
CA ARG A 70 1.65 17.34 16.92
C ARG A 70 1.36 16.22 17.90
N VAL A 71 1.07 15.03 17.39
CA VAL A 71 0.94 13.82 18.22
C VAL A 71 2.30 13.13 18.21
N ASP A 72 2.96 13.10 19.36
CA ASP A 72 4.27 12.45 19.50
C ASP A 72 4.07 10.96 19.82
N HIS A 73 3.84 10.17 18.77
CA HIS A 73 3.64 8.74 18.88
C HIS A 73 4.11 8.05 17.58
N GLN A 74 4.80 6.92 17.67
CA GLN A 74 5.34 6.22 16.49
C GLN A 74 4.26 5.84 15.47
N LEU A 75 3.04 5.52 15.94
CA LEU A 75 1.89 5.30 15.05
C LEU A 75 1.45 6.56 14.29
N ALA A 76 1.60 7.76 14.86
CA ALA A 76 1.29 9.01 14.15
C ALA A 76 2.27 9.24 13.00
N ASP A 77 3.57 9.00 13.23
CA ASP A 77 4.59 9.04 12.18
C ASP A 77 4.28 8.04 11.05
N CYS A 78 3.88 6.81 11.38
CA CYS A 78 3.47 5.81 10.40
C CYS A 78 2.27 6.27 9.55
N LEU A 79 1.25 6.86 10.17
CA LEU A 79 0.08 7.40 9.48
C LEU A 79 0.48 8.53 8.51
N ASP A 80 1.35 9.44 8.97
CA ASP A 80 1.86 10.54 8.15
C ASP A 80 2.73 10.03 6.98
N LEU A 81 3.56 9.02 7.19
CA LEU A 81 4.33 8.36 6.13
C LEU A 81 3.41 7.72 5.08
N GLY A 82 2.37 7.00 5.52
CA GLY A 82 1.39 6.39 4.62
C GLY A 82 0.63 7.43 3.79
N ALA A 83 0.22 8.54 4.40
CA ALA A 83 -0.43 9.64 3.69
C ALA A 83 0.50 10.30 2.66
N GLN A 84 1.76 10.52 3.01
CA GLN A 84 2.77 11.09 2.11
C GLN A 84 3.07 10.17 0.93
N LEU A 85 3.26 8.86 1.16
CA LEU A 85 3.45 7.89 0.09
C LEU A 85 2.24 7.83 -0.84
N SER A 86 1.03 7.78 -0.29
CA SER A 86 -0.20 7.74 -1.08
C SER A 86 -0.30 8.95 -2.00
N LYS A 87 -0.02 10.15 -1.47
CA LYS A 87 0.00 11.38 -2.26
C LYS A 87 1.08 11.38 -3.33
N ARG A 88 2.30 10.95 -2.98
CA ARG A 88 3.46 11.00 -3.89
C ARG A 88 3.34 10.02 -5.05
N TYR A 89 2.88 8.81 -4.78
CA TYR A 89 2.85 7.71 -5.76
C TYR A 89 1.44 7.42 -6.29
N GLY A 90 0.44 8.23 -5.92
CA GLY A 90 -0.94 8.07 -6.40
C GLY A 90 -1.63 6.80 -5.88
N LEU A 91 -1.25 6.31 -4.70
CA LEU A 91 -1.88 5.13 -4.10
C LEU A 91 -3.25 5.51 -3.53
N ALA A 92 -4.23 4.63 -3.72
CA ALA A 92 -5.53 4.73 -3.08
C ALA A 92 -5.44 4.45 -1.56
N MET A 93 -4.44 3.68 -1.14
CA MET A 93 -4.17 3.41 0.28
C MET A 93 -2.70 3.04 0.53
N CYS A 94 -2.18 3.40 1.69
CA CYS A 94 -0.88 2.94 2.16
C CYS A 94 -0.89 2.79 3.67
N GLU A 95 -0.56 1.59 4.16
CA GLU A 95 -0.43 1.28 5.58
C GLU A 95 1.06 1.08 5.91
N VAL A 96 1.57 1.83 6.87
CA VAL A 96 2.96 1.76 7.32
C VAL A 96 2.99 1.20 8.73
N VAL A 97 3.82 0.18 8.97
CA VAL A 97 4.00 -0.40 10.30
C VAL A 97 5.30 0.10 10.95
N PRO A 98 5.30 0.30 12.28
CA PRO A 98 6.46 0.80 13.00
C PRO A 98 7.59 -0.23 13.04
N VAL A 99 8.82 0.24 12.93
CA VAL A 99 10.03 -0.58 13.08
C VAL A 99 10.56 -0.42 14.49
N ASP A 100 10.72 -1.53 15.21
CA ASP A 100 11.36 -1.50 16.52
C ASP A 100 12.87 -1.64 16.33
N ALA A 101 13.65 -0.67 16.81
CA ALA A 101 15.10 -0.68 16.68
C ALA A 101 15.74 -1.92 17.34
N ASP A 102 15.13 -2.43 18.41
CA ASP A 102 15.63 -3.56 19.19
C ASP A 102 15.09 -4.92 18.72
N ALA A 103 14.13 -4.95 17.78
CA ALA A 103 13.57 -6.20 17.24
C ALA A 103 13.23 -6.08 15.73
N PRO A 104 14.24 -5.92 14.83
CA PRO A 104 14.00 -5.81 13.38
C PRO A 104 13.29 -7.03 12.77
N GLU A 105 13.44 -8.21 13.36
CA GLU A 105 12.74 -9.44 12.96
C GLU A 105 11.22 -9.38 13.20
N ALA A 106 10.75 -8.45 14.06
CA ALA A 106 9.33 -8.26 14.30
C ALA A 106 8.60 -7.57 13.13
N ILE A 107 9.34 -6.98 12.17
CA ILE A 107 8.76 -6.29 11.00
C ILE A 107 7.81 -7.21 10.24
N ASP A 108 8.24 -8.45 9.95
CA ASP A 108 7.43 -9.41 9.20
C ASP A 108 6.10 -9.72 9.93
N ARG A 109 6.13 -9.83 11.26
CA ARG A 109 4.93 -10.06 12.07
C ARG A 109 4.00 -8.85 12.06
N LYS A 110 4.53 -7.64 12.25
CA LYS A 110 3.72 -6.41 12.24
C LYS A 110 3.08 -6.18 10.88
N LEU A 111 3.85 -6.37 9.81
CA LEU A 111 3.37 -6.30 8.43
C LEU A 111 2.31 -7.36 8.17
N ALA A 112 2.48 -8.59 8.67
CA ALA A 112 1.47 -9.63 8.58
C ALA A 112 0.14 -9.23 9.25
N VAL A 113 0.19 -8.66 10.46
CA VAL A 113 -1.02 -8.21 11.19
C VAL A 113 -1.70 -7.05 10.46
N ALA A 114 -0.96 -6.01 10.07
CA ALA A 114 -1.53 -4.89 9.33
C ALA A 114 -2.09 -5.34 7.97
N GLY A 115 -1.36 -6.23 7.28
CA GLY A 115 -1.80 -6.78 6.01
C GLY A 115 -3.07 -7.61 6.12
N ALA A 116 -3.25 -8.34 7.24
CA ALA A 116 -4.44 -9.13 7.47
C ALA A 116 -5.66 -8.23 7.63
N GLN A 117 -5.54 -7.13 8.38
CA GLN A 117 -6.61 -6.13 8.50
C GLN A 117 -7.00 -5.55 7.13
N VAL A 118 -6.03 -5.31 6.24
CA VAL A 118 -6.30 -4.84 4.88
C VAL A 118 -7.02 -5.90 4.04
N MET A 119 -6.58 -7.16 4.08
CA MET A 119 -7.26 -8.25 3.38
C MET A 119 -8.68 -8.48 3.91
N GLU A 120 -8.86 -8.41 5.23
CA GLU A 120 -10.15 -8.59 5.91
C GLU A 120 -11.18 -7.54 5.51
N ARG A 121 -10.78 -6.33 5.07
CA ARG A 121 -11.71 -5.34 4.48
C ARG A 121 -12.43 -5.89 3.26
N TYR A 122 -11.77 -6.72 2.46
CA TYR A 122 -12.35 -7.34 1.27
C TYR A 122 -12.98 -8.70 1.58
N LEU A 123 -12.35 -9.49 2.46
CA LEU A 123 -12.87 -10.82 2.81
C LEU A 123 -14.13 -10.76 3.67
N ASN A 124 -14.37 -9.67 4.42
CA ASN A 124 -15.59 -9.56 5.23
C ASN A 124 -16.82 -9.11 4.42
N GLU A 125 -16.65 -8.73 3.15
CA GLU A 125 -17.75 -8.35 2.26
C GLU A 125 -18.83 -9.44 2.18
N THR A 126 -20.09 -9.02 2.25
CA THR A 126 -21.21 -9.96 2.17
C THR A 126 -21.55 -10.34 0.73
N ARG A 127 -21.29 -9.43 -0.23
CA ARG A 127 -21.43 -9.73 -1.66
C ARG A 127 -20.36 -10.73 -2.13
N PRO A 128 -20.62 -11.54 -3.17
CA PRO A 128 -19.58 -12.32 -3.82
C PRO A 128 -18.44 -11.42 -4.31
N MET A 129 -17.22 -11.89 -4.09
CA MET A 129 -15.98 -11.22 -4.47
C MET A 129 -15.11 -12.22 -5.22
N VAL A 130 -14.39 -11.75 -6.23
CA VAL A 130 -13.29 -12.48 -6.84
C VAL A 130 -11.98 -11.85 -6.36
N ILE A 131 -11.19 -12.61 -5.62
CA ILE A 131 -9.96 -12.13 -4.97
C ILE A 131 -8.79 -12.86 -5.61
N ALA A 132 -7.98 -12.12 -6.35
CA ALA A 132 -6.76 -12.65 -6.94
C ALA A 132 -5.59 -12.46 -5.98
N VAL A 133 -4.72 -13.46 -5.86
CA VAL A 133 -3.59 -13.41 -4.93
C VAL A 133 -2.35 -14.02 -5.57
N SER A 134 -1.20 -13.38 -5.36
CA SER A 134 0.08 -13.97 -5.74
C SER A 134 0.53 -15.02 -4.72
N SER A 135 1.76 -15.49 -4.85
CA SER A 135 2.37 -16.40 -3.89
C SER A 135 3.41 -15.67 -3.03
N GLY A 136 3.92 -16.34 -1.98
CA GLY A 136 5.11 -15.91 -1.24
C GLY A 136 4.96 -15.88 0.28
N ARG A 137 6.12 -15.83 0.95
CA ARG A 137 6.25 -15.87 2.42
C ARG A 137 5.46 -14.76 3.13
N THR A 138 5.54 -13.53 2.62
CA THR A 138 4.86 -12.37 3.20
C THR A 138 3.34 -12.53 3.18
N LEU A 139 2.75 -12.88 2.03
CA LEU A 139 1.31 -13.09 1.91
C LEU A 139 0.83 -14.29 2.74
N LYS A 140 1.60 -15.38 2.79
CA LYS A 140 1.28 -16.51 3.66
C LYS A 140 1.25 -16.10 5.14
N ALA A 141 2.22 -15.30 5.59
CA ALA A 141 2.25 -14.78 6.95
C ALA A 141 1.04 -13.87 7.24
N VAL A 142 0.66 -13.01 6.28
CA VAL A 142 -0.56 -12.19 6.35
C VAL A 142 -1.80 -13.08 6.55
N VAL A 143 -2.01 -14.08 5.68
CA VAL A 143 -3.19 -14.96 5.75
C VAL A 143 -3.22 -15.78 7.03
N ALA A 144 -2.07 -16.12 7.61
CA ALA A 144 -2.01 -16.81 8.90
C ALA A 144 -2.60 -15.96 10.05
N GLN A 145 -2.55 -14.63 9.95
CA GLN A 145 -3.13 -13.72 10.95
C GLN A 145 -4.64 -13.49 10.77
N ILE A 146 -5.22 -13.87 9.63
CA ILE A 146 -6.64 -13.70 9.36
C ILE A 146 -7.46 -14.65 10.24
N ALA A 147 -8.53 -14.13 10.85
CA ALA A 147 -9.45 -14.93 11.64
C ALA A 147 -10.25 -15.92 10.75
N GLN A 148 -10.76 -16.99 11.34
CA GLN A 148 -11.70 -17.85 10.62
C GLN A 148 -13.01 -17.07 10.40
N ILE A 149 -13.47 -16.98 9.15
CA ILE A 149 -14.68 -16.25 8.77
C ILE A 149 -15.48 -17.08 7.77
N GLU A 150 -16.81 -17.08 7.84
CA GLU A 150 -17.62 -17.87 6.92
C GLU A 150 -18.07 -17.02 5.72
N ARG A 151 -17.39 -17.23 4.60
CA ARG A 151 -17.54 -16.49 3.34
C ARG A 151 -17.42 -17.40 2.11
N PRO A 152 -18.22 -18.48 2.02
CA PRO A 152 -18.14 -19.47 0.94
C PRO A 152 -18.48 -18.91 -0.44
N GLN A 153 -19.11 -17.72 -0.51
CA GLN A 153 -19.47 -17.05 -1.75
C GLN A 153 -18.27 -16.43 -2.48
N HIS A 154 -17.13 -16.22 -1.83
CA HIS A 154 -15.94 -15.65 -2.46
C HIS A 154 -15.23 -16.69 -3.35
N ARG A 155 -14.60 -16.20 -4.41
CA ARG A 155 -13.72 -16.98 -5.29
C ARG A 155 -12.30 -16.48 -5.15
N LEU A 156 -11.37 -17.38 -4.86
CA LEU A 156 -9.98 -17.07 -4.54
C LEU A 156 -9.11 -17.61 -5.67
N VAL A 157 -8.30 -16.76 -6.28
CA VAL A 157 -7.66 -17.07 -7.57
C VAL A 157 -6.16 -16.90 -7.45
N SER A 158 -5.41 -17.97 -7.68
CA SER A 158 -3.94 -17.90 -7.72
C SER A 158 -3.50 -17.21 -9.01
N MET A 159 -2.66 -16.19 -8.90
CA MET A 159 -2.10 -15.47 -10.04
C MET A 159 -0.74 -16.02 -10.49
N VAL A 160 -0.13 -16.87 -9.68
CA VAL A 160 1.20 -17.45 -9.89
C VAL A 160 1.04 -18.95 -10.07
N GLY A 161 1.86 -19.55 -10.91
CA GLY A 161 1.91 -20.99 -11.12
C GLY A 161 2.08 -21.77 -9.80
N ALA A 162 1.35 -22.87 -9.69
CA ALA A 162 1.33 -23.71 -8.49
C ALA A 162 2.40 -24.81 -8.47
N ILE A 163 3.29 -24.87 -9.47
CA ILE A 163 4.24 -25.98 -9.68
C ILE A 163 5.67 -25.44 -9.72
N ALA A 164 6.56 -26.02 -8.91
CA ALA A 164 8.00 -25.75 -8.95
C ALA A 164 8.70 -26.57 -10.07
N ALA A 165 9.93 -26.21 -10.42
CA ALA A 165 10.67 -26.87 -11.51
C ALA A 165 10.91 -28.38 -11.28
N ASP A 166 10.96 -28.82 -10.01
CA ASP A 166 11.08 -30.23 -9.63
C ASP A 166 9.73 -30.99 -9.63
N GLY A 167 8.64 -30.34 -10.04
CA GLY A 167 7.29 -30.88 -10.05
C GLY A 167 6.58 -30.88 -8.68
N SER A 168 7.24 -30.38 -7.63
CA SER A 168 6.59 -30.23 -6.32
C SER A 168 5.55 -29.09 -6.33
N SER A 169 4.50 -29.25 -5.54
CA SER A 169 3.50 -28.20 -5.36
C SER A 169 4.11 -27.00 -4.63
N ASN A 170 3.80 -25.80 -5.11
CA ASN A 170 4.23 -24.55 -4.50
C ASN A 170 3.75 -24.48 -3.04
N ARG A 171 4.68 -24.45 -2.09
CA ARG A 171 4.42 -24.44 -0.62
C ARG A 171 3.72 -23.16 -0.13
N TYR A 172 3.50 -22.22 -1.03
CA TYR A 172 3.00 -20.88 -0.75
C TYR A 172 1.78 -20.51 -1.61
N ASP A 173 0.95 -21.46 -2.07
CA ASP A 173 -0.33 -21.06 -2.67
C ASP A 173 -1.24 -20.42 -1.61
N VAL A 174 -1.35 -19.10 -1.69
CA VAL A 174 -2.07 -18.28 -0.74
C VAL A 174 -3.58 -18.39 -0.94
N ALA A 175 -4.07 -18.67 -2.17
CA ALA A 175 -5.49 -18.79 -2.43
C ALA A 175 -6.10 -19.98 -1.69
N GLN A 176 -5.35 -21.09 -1.58
CA GLN A 176 -5.75 -22.24 -0.77
C GLN A 176 -5.85 -21.86 0.71
N TYR A 177 -4.84 -21.19 1.27
CA TYR A 177 -4.89 -20.79 2.69
C TYR A 177 -6.04 -19.83 3.00
N ILE A 178 -6.36 -18.90 2.08
CA ILE A 178 -7.54 -18.03 2.24
C ILE A 178 -8.82 -18.88 2.14
N SER A 179 -8.87 -19.91 1.30
CA SER A 179 -10.01 -20.83 1.16
C SER A 179 -10.26 -21.59 2.46
N GLU A 180 -9.21 -22.07 3.12
CA GLU A 180 -9.30 -22.72 4.43
C GLU A 180 -9.85 -21.78 5.52
N LYS A 181 -9.51 -20.49 5.45
CA LYS A 181 -10.01 -19.46 6.38
C LYS A 181 -11.46 -19.03 6.13
N THR A 182 -11.90 -19.07 4.87
CA THR A 182 -13.17 -18.48 4.41
C THR A 182 -14.26 -19.48 4.04
N GLY A 183 -13.89 -20.73 3.72
CA GLY A 183 -14.75 -21.69 3.05
C GLY A 183 -15.01 -21.38 1.56
N GLY A 184 -14.42 -20.32 1.01
CA GLY A 184 -14.58 -19.92 -0.40
C GLY A 184 -13.90 -20.91 -1.36
N LYS A 185 -14.34 -20.95 -2.62
CA LYS A 185 -13.69 -21.81 -3.64
C LYS A 185 -12.36 -21.21 -4.08
N HIS A 186 -11.29 -22.01 -4.09
CA HIS A 186 -10.01 -21.60 -4.68
C HIS A 186 -9.79 -22.17 -6.09
N PHE A 187 -9.08 -21.40 -6.92
CA PHE A 187 -8.77 -21.70 -8.31
C PHE A 187 -7.26 -21.57 -8.50
N LEU A 188 -6.58 -22.71 -8.68
CA LEU A 188 -5.13 -22.78 -8.86
C LEU A 188 -4.76 -22.48 -10.31
N LEU A 189 -3.72 -21.68 -10.55
CA LEU A 189 -3.18 -21.49 -11.90
C LEU A 189 -2.39 -22.77 -12.29
N PRO A 190 -2.87 -23.55 -13.28
CA PRO A 190 -2.36 -24.89 -13.54
C PRO A 190 -1.14 -24.84 -14.47
N ALA A 191 -0.06 -24.18 -14.02
CA ALA A 191 1.18 -24.01 -14.76
C ALA A 191 2.37 -23.87 -13.79
N PRO A 192 3.62 -24.13 -14.23
CA PRO A 192 4.81 -23.76 -13.47
C PRO A 192 5.03 -22.24 -13.49
N LEU A 193 5.72 -21.66 -12.51
CA LEU A 193 6.00 -20.20 -12.54
C LEU A 193 6.77 -19.79 -13.81
N PHE A 194 7.82 -20.53 -14.13
CA PHE A 194 8.57 -20.41 -15.38
C PHE A 194 8.41 -21.71 -16.17
N ALA A 195 8.01 -21.61 -17.44
CA ALA A 195 8.10 -22.71 -18.38
C ALA A 195 9.56 -22.93 -18.84
N ASP A 196 9.85 -24.04 -19.51
CA ASP A 196 11.17 -24.32 -20.06
C ASP A 196 11.46 -23.48 -21.32
N SER A 197 10.42 -23.05 -22.04
CA SER A 197 10.54 -22.23 -23.25
C SER A 197 9.30 -21.35 -23.48
N ASP A 198 9.41 -20.35 -24.36
CA ASP A 198 8.24 -19.53 -24.76
C ASP A 198 7.19 -20.37 -25.50
N ALA A 199 7.61 -21.37 -26.28
CA ALA A 199 6.69 -22.31 -26.93
C ALA A 199 5.88 -23.12 -25.92
N GLU A 200 6.53 -23.60 -24.85
CA GLU A 200 5.84 -24.31 -23.77
C GLU A 200 4.96 -23.36 -22.94
N ARG A 201 5.44 -22.15 -22.64
CA ARG A 201 4.61 -21.10 -22.00
C ARG A 201 3.33 -20.88 -22.80
N ALA A 202 3.42 -20.75 -24.12
CA ALA A 202 2.26 -20.57 -24.98
C ALA A 202 1.30 -21.76 -24.92
N GLN A 203 1.80 -23.00 -24.77
CA GLN A 203 0.95 -24.19 -24.57
C GLN A 203 0.21 -24.12 -23.24
N TRP A 204 0.89 -23.80 -22.14
CA TRP A 204 0.28 -23.61 -20.83
C TRP A 204 -0.79 -22.53 -20.87
N CYS A 205 -0.48 -21.35 -21.43
CA CYS A 205 -1.41 -20.23 -21.52
C CYS A 205 -2.63 -20.51 -22.41
N ASN A 206 -2.48 -21.34 -23.45
CA ASN A 206 -3.59 -21.75 -24.31
C ASN A 206 -4.45 -22.89 -23.74
N HIS A 207 -3.98 -23.56 -22.68
CA HIS A 207 -4.70 -24.65 -22.07
C HIS A 207 -6.05 -24.18 -21.50
N ARG A 208 -7.12 -24.99 -21.65
CA ARG A 208 -8.48 -24.61 -21.25
C ARG A 208 -8.58 -24.20 -19.78
N LEU A 209 -7.94 -24.95 -18.88
CA LEU A 209 -7.98 -24.66 -17.45
C LEU A 209 -7.24 -23.37 -17.10
N TYR A 210 -6.09 -23.12 -17.74
CA TYR A 210 -5.36 -21.87 -17.57
C TYR A 210 -6.24 -20.68 -17.95
N ARG A 211 -6.85 -20.70 -19.13
CA ARG A 211 -7.70 -19.60 -19.61
C ARG A 211 -8.91 -19.32 -18.72
N ILE A 212 -9.45 -20.34 -18.03
CA ILE A 212 -10.53 -20.14 -17.06
C ILE A 212 -10.03 -19.35 -15.85
N VAL A 213 -8.87 -19.71 -15.32
CA VAL A 213 -8.28 -19.04 -14.15
C VAL A 213 -7.80 -17.64 -14.51
N ASP A 214 -7.16 -17.47 -15.66
CA ASP A 214 -6.75 -16.18 -16.20
C ASP A 214 -7.94 -15.22 -16.40
N ALA A 215 -9.00 -15.69 -17.06
CA ALA A 215 -10.22 -14.91 -17.25
C ALA A 215 -10.92 -14.56 -15.91
N LEU A 216 -10.85 -15.45 -14.91
CA LEU A 216 -11.39 -15.17 -13.58
C LEU A 216 -10.53 -14.15 -12.83
N SER A 217 -9.20 -14.25 -12.93
CA SER A 217 -8.25 -13.28 -12.35
C SER A 217 -8.43 -11.88 -12.95
N ALA A 218 -8.69 -11.78 -14.26
CA ALA A 218 -9.01 -10.52 -14.94
C ALA A 218 -10.32 -9.87 -14.43
N GLN A 219 -11.24 -10.66 -13.86
CA GLN A 219 -12.50 -10.20 -13.26
C GLN A 219 -12.38 -9.93 -11.76
N ALA A 220 -11.18 -10.05 -11.17
CA ALA A 220 -11.01 -9.90 -9.74
C ALA A 220 -11.35 -8.48 -9.26
N ASP A 221 -12.09 -8.40 -8.15
CA ASP A 221 -12.40 -7.15 -7.45
C ASP A 221 -11.13 -6.54 -6.79
N VAL A 222 -10.17 -7.38 -6.41
CA VAL A 222 -8.90 -6.97 -5.78
C VAL A 222 -7.78 -7.97 -6.07
N ALA A 223 -6.54 -7.47 -6.20
CA ALA A 223 -5.31 -8.24 -6.27
C ALA A 223 -4.48 -8.00 -5.02
N PHE A 224 -4.03 -9.08 -4.39
CA PHE A 224 -3.05 -9.03 -3.32
C PHE A 224 -1.72 -9.62 -3.80
N VAL A 225 -0.66 -8.82 -3.81
CA VAL A 225 0.63 -9.21 -4.39
C VAL A 225 1.79 -9.03 -3.41
N GLY A 226 2.80 -9.89 -3.50
CA GLY A 226 4.09 -9.64 -2.88
C GLY A 226 4.99 -8.82 -3.80
N ILE A 227 6.02 -8.18 -3.22
CA ILE A 227 7.16 -7.64 -3.97
C ILE A 227 8.39 -8.47 -3.59
N GLY A 228 9.03 -9.07 -4.59
CA GLY A 228 10.30 -9.77 -4.42
C GLY A 228 11.47 -8.85 -4.76
N ASN A 229 12.57 -9.01 -4.04
CA ASN A 229 13.84 -8.37 -4.37
C ASN A 229 14.62 -9.26 -5.34
N ILE A 230 15.36 -8.65 -6.27
CA ILE A 230 16.35 -9.34 -7.10
C ILE A 230 17.74 -8.97 -6.59
N GLY A 231 18.58 -10.00 -6.39
CA GLY A 231 19.93 -9.90 -5.85
C GLY A 231 20.51 -11.29 -5.61
N PRO A 232 21.71 -11.41 -5.02
CA PRO A 232 22.44 -12.68 -4.91
C PRO A 232 21.67 -13.80 -4.18
N HIS A 233 20.86 -13.42 -3.18
CA HIS A 233 20.05 -14.29 -2.35
C HIS A 233 18.55 -13.99 -2.51
N CYS A 234 18.10 -13.79 -3.75
CA CYS A 234 16.68 -13.54 -4.01
C CYS A 234 15.83 -14.80 -3.76
N PRO A 235 14.58 -14.64 -3.30
CA PRO A 235 13.66 -15.77 -3.09
C PRO A 235 13.51 -16.69 -4.30
N LEU A 236 13.43 -16.14 -5.52
CA LEU A 236 13.27 -16.94 -6.73
C LEU A 236 14.41 -17.95 -6.92
N TYR A 237 15.64 -17.57 -6.58
CA TYR A 237 16.80 -18.45 -6.66
C TYR A 237 16.87 -19.42 -5.47
N GLU A 238 16.71 -18.91 -4.24
CA GLU A 238 16.78 -19.74 -3.03
C GLU A 238 15.70 -20.84 -3.01
N ASP A 239 14.51 -20.54 -3.53
CA ASP A 239 13.38 -21.45 -3.59
C ASP A 239 13.41 -22.34 -4.86
N GLY A 240 14.43 -22.20 -5.72
CA GLY A 240 14.67 -23.07 -6.88
C GLY A 240 13.78 -22.81 -8.10
N PHE A 241 13.18 -21.64 -8.23
CA PHE A 241 12.37 -21.26 -9.40
C PHE A 241 13.22 -20.82 -10.59
N ILE A 242 14.41 -20.27 -10.33
CA ILE A 242 15.37 -19.87 -11.35
C ILE A 242 16.76 -20.44 -11.02
N THR A 243 17.55 -20.62 -12.05
CA THR A 243 18.96 -21.02 -11.95
C THR A 243 19.85 -19.86 -11.50
N GLU A 244 21.07 -20.19 -11.11
CA GLU A 244 22.09 -19.19 -10.78
C GLU A 244 22.38 -18.25 -11.96
N GLN A 245 22.48 -18.81 -13.17
CA GLN A 245 22.76 -18.06 -14.39
C GLN A 245 21.64 -17.05 -14.72
N GLU A 246 20.37 -17.44 -14.53
CA GLU A 246 19.22 -16.55 -14.76
C GLU A 246 19.16 -15.43 -13.72
N ARG A 247 19.45 -15.72 -12.45
CA ARG A 247 19.58 -14.70 -11.38
C ARG A 247 20.68 -13.69 -11.74
N ASP A 248 21.83 -14.18 -12.19
CA ASP A 248 22.96 -13.33 -12.55
C ASP A 248 22.66 -12.48 -13.79
N GLU A 249 21.96 -13.04 -14.78
CA GLU A 249 21.45 -12.29 -15.93
C GLU A 249 20.50 -11.16 -15.49
N MET A 250 19.50 -11.46 -14.65
CA MET A 250 18.58 -10.46 -14.11
C MET A 250 19.34 -9.31 -13.43
N THR A 251 20.30 -9.65 -12.58
CA THR A 251 21.10 -8.67 -11.83
C THR A 251 21.96 -7.84 -12.78
N ALA A 252 22.64 -8.47 -13.74
CA ALA A 252 23.48 -7.79 -14.73
C ALA A 252 22.68 -6.87 -15.65
N ARG A 253 21.40 -7.19 -15.90
CA ARG A 253 20.46 -6.37 -16.68
C ARG A 253 19.77 -5.28 -15.86
N GLY A 254 20.10 -5.17 -14.57
CA GLY A 254 19.64 -4.08 -13.70
C GLY A 254 18.29 -4.33 -13.03
N ALA A 255 17.79 -5.57 -13.01
CA ALA A 255 16.60 -5.90 -12.24
C ALA A 255 16.88 -5.77 -10.74
N VAL A 256 16.00 -5.09 -10.02
CA VAL A 256 16.08 -4.91 -8.56
C VAL A 256 14.87 -5.49 -7.84
N ALA A 257 13.77 -5.70 -8.56
CA ALA A 257 12.53 -6.23 -8.02
C ALA A 257 11.90 -7.23 -9.00
N GLU A 258 10.95 -8.01 -8.48
CA GLU A 258 10.03 -8.80 -9.30
C GLU A 258 8.61 -8.73 -8.73
N LEU A 259 7.65 -8.83 -9.66
CA LEU A 259 6.23 -8.97 -9.37
C LEU A 259 5.71 -10.19 -10.14
N LEU A 260 5.27 -11.22 -9.43
CA LEU A 260 4.78 -12.49 -10.01
C LEU A 260 5.78 -13.19 -10.96
N GLY A 261 7.06 -13.10 -10.66
CA GLY A 261 8.15 -13.65 -11.49
C GLY A 261 8.61 -12.72 -12.61
N VAL A 262 7.99 -11.54 -12.78
CA VAL A 262 8.34 -10.57 -13.81
C VAL A 262 9.33 -9.53 -13.24
N PRO A 263 10.59 -9.47 -13.73
CA PRO A 263 11.61 -8.58 -13.20
C PRO A 263 11.42 -7.13 -13.67
N ILE A 264 11.70 -6.18 -12.76
CA ILE A 264 11.70 -4.74 -13.02
C ILE A 264 12.98 -4.06 -12.51
N ASP A 265 13.38 -2.99 -13.20
CA ASP A 265 14.54 -2.16 -12.85
C ASP A 265 14.23 -1.12 -11.76
N ALA A 266 15.22 -0.32 -11.37
CA ALA A 266 15.09 0.71 -10.33
C ALA A 266 14.14 1.87 -10.68
N GLN A 267 13.75 1.98 -11.95
CA GLN A 267 12.75 2.92 -12.47
C GLN A 267 11.36 2.26 -12.56
N GLY A 268 11.26 0.98 -12.20
CA GLY A 268 10.04 0.19 -12.27
C GLY A 268 9.66 -0.23 -13.69
N LYS A 269 10.59 -0.21 -14.64
CA LYS A 269 10.36 -0.71 -16.00
C LYS A 269 10.68 -2.19 -16.09
N LEU A 270 9.95 -2.89 -16.96
CA LEU A 270 10.20 -4.30 -17.26
C LEU A 270 11.63 -4.49 -17.77
N VAL A 271 12.31 -5.51 -17.26
CA VAL A 271 13.64 -5.90 -17.74
C VAL A 271 13.49 -7.06 -18.73
N ASP A 272 14.04 -6.88 -19.92
CA ASP A 272 14.11 -7.92 -20.94
C ASP A 272 15.25 -8.89 -20.63
N VAL A 273 14.89 -10.10 -20.20
CA VAL A 273 15.77 -11.21 -19.80
C VAL A 273 15.17 -12.53 -20.27
N SER A 274 16.00 -13.58 -20.33
CA SER A 274 15.59 -14.91 -20.78
C SER A 274 14.36 -15.50 -20.07
N THR A 275 14.13 -15.17 -18.80
CA THR A 275 12.98 -15.66 -18.03
C THR A 275 11.68 -14.95 -18.41
N SER A 276 11.72 -13.71 -18.91
CA SER A 276 10.53 -12.89 -19.17
C SER A 276 9.60 -13.53 -20.21
N ALA A 277 10.16 -14.21 -21.22
CA ALA A 277 9.40 -14.94 -22.23
C ALA A 277 8.83 -16.29 -21.73
N ARG A 278 9.13 -16.69 -20.50
CA ARG A 278 8.76 -18.01 -19.94
C ARG A 278 7.84 -17.92 -18.72
N VAL A 279 7.63 -16.72 -18.15
CA VAL A 279 6.71 -16.51 -17.03
C VAL A 279 5.28 -16.87 -17.43
N THR A 280 4.62 -17.75 -16.69
CA THR A 280 3.22 -18.13 -16.95
C THR A 280 2.23 -17.40 -16.03
N SER A 281 2.70 -16.58 -15.09
CA SER A 281 1.85 -15.82 -14.17
C SER A 281 0.84 -14.94 -14.90
N VAL A 282 -0.31 -14.70 -14.28
CA VAL A 282 -1.28 -13.72 -14.78
C VAL A 282 -0.66 -12.34 -14.73
N ALA A 283 -0.71 -11.61 -15.86
CA ALA A 283 -0.10 -10.29 -15.99
C ALA A 283 -0.78 -9.26 -15.08
N LEU A 284 0.02 -8.34 -14.53
CA LEU A 284 -0.49 -7.12 -13.90
C LEU A 284 -0.68 -6.02 -14.93
N ASP A 285 -1.74 -5.24 -14.77
CA ASP A 285 -1.93 -3.98 -15.49
C ASP A 285 -1.10 -2.86 -14.85
N THR A 286 -0.48 -2.02 -15.68
CA THR A 286 0.22 -0.81 -15.27
C THR A 286 -0.21 0.38 -16.14
N PRO A 287 -0.91 1.39 -15.58
CA PRO A 287 -1.36 1.46 -14.19
C PRO A 287 -2.45 0.41 -13.88
N PRO A 288 -2.64 0.02 -12.60
CA PRO A 288 -3.66 -0.93 -12.18
C PRO A 288 -5.07 -0.50 -12.61
N LYS A 289 -5.83 -1.43 -13.20
CA LYS A 289 -7.25 -1.24 -13.55
C LYS A 289 -8.21 -1.59 -12.40
N ARG A 290 -7.69 -2.19 -11.33
CA ARG A 290 -8.40 -2.64 -10.14
C ARG A 290 -7.52 -2.39 -8.91
N PRO A 291 -8.07 -2.44 -7.69
CA PRO A 291 -7.27 -2.46 -6.48
C PRO A 291 -6.19 -3.55 -6.56
N THR A 292 -4.92 -3.14 -6.66
CA THR A 292 -3.73 -4.02 -6.63
C THR A 292 -2.89 -3.58 -5.44
N ILE A 293 -2.97 -4.35 -4.36
CA ILE A 293 -2.39 -4.00 -3.05
C ILE A 293 -1.18 -4.91 -2.80
N ALA A 294 -0.01 -4.30 -2.65
CA ALA A 294 1.21 -5.02 -2.35
C ALA A 294 1.49 -5.13 -0.85
N PHE A 295 2.19 -6.20 -0.47
CA PHE A 295 2.68 -6.43 0.89
C PHE A 295 4.19 -6.68 0.80
N ALA A 296 4.98 -5.73 1.28
CA ALA A 296 6.42 -5.82 1.25
C ALA A 296 7.06 -4.87 2.26
N GLY A 297 8.08 -5.33 2.96
CA GLY A 297 8.82 -4.54 3.93
C GLY A 297 10.15 -5.21 4.30
N GLY A 298 10.91 -4.52 5.13
CA GLY A 298 12.24 -4.89 5.58
C GLY A 298 13.37 -4.37 4.68
N PRO A 299 14.58 -4.24 5.23
CA PRO A 299 15.70 -3.56 4.57
C PRO A 299 16.10 -4.21 3.24
N LYS A 300 15.98 -5.54 3.12
CA LYS A 300 16.28 -6.29 1.88
C LYS A 300 15.33 -5.96 0.72
N LYS A 301 14.12 -5.47 1.01
CA LYS A 301 13.09 -5.15 0.01
C LYS A 301 12.99 -3.66 -0.31
N ARG A 302 13.80 -2.82 0.34
CA ARG A 302 13.77 -1.35 0.19
C ARG A 302 13.78 -0.93 -1.28
N ASP A 303 14.79 -1.36 -2.04
CA ASP A 303 14.95 -0.93 -3.43
C ASP A 303 13.87 -1.52 -4.34
N ALA A 304 13.38 -2.72 -3.99
CA ALA A 304 12.29 -3.39 -4.68
C ALA A 304 10.94 -2.66 -4.51
N VAL A 305 10.63 -2.20 -3.29
CA VAL A 305 9.45 -1.38 -2.99
C VAL A 305 9.50 -0.07 -3.76
N ILE A 306 10.65 0.60 -3.77
CA ILE A 306 10.84 1.87 -4.50
C ILE A 306 10.62 1.67 -6.01
N ALA A 307 11.18 0.61 -6.59
CA ALA A 307 11.02 0.28 -8.00
C ALA A 307 9.54 0.05 -8.36
N ALA A 308 8.82 -0.77 -7.58
CA ALA A 308 7.40 -1.04 -7.82
C ALA A 308 6.53 0.23 -7.72
N LEU A 309 6.81 1.11 -6.75
CA LEU A 309 6.13 2.40 -6.59
C LEU A 309 6.40 3.34 -7.78
N ARG A 310 7.66 3.44 -8.23
CA ARG A 310 8.05 4.26 -9.39
C ARG A 310 7.44 3.78 -10.69
N GLY A 311 7.36 2.46 -10.88
CA GLY A 311 6.75 1.86 -12.06
C GLY A 311 5.23 2.00 -12.09
N GLY A 312 4.59 2.44 -11.01
CA GLY A 312 3.14 2.61 -10.95
C GLY A 312 2.36 1.29 -11.02
N TRP A 313 2.96 0.19 -10.57
CA TRP A 313 2.38 -1.17 -10.64
C TRP A 313 1.27 -1.42 -9.62
N LEU A 314 1.11 -0.52 -8.64
CA LEU A 314 0.34 -0.76 -7.43
C LEU A 314 -0.62 0.40 -7.18
N SER A 315 -1.81 0.08 -6.68
CA SER A 315 -2.77 1.08 -6.18
C SER A 315 -2.82 1.12 -4.66
N GLY A 316 -2.17 0.17 -3.97
CA GLY A 316 -2.00 0.21 -2.53
C GLY A 316 -0.77 -0.54 -2.05
N LEU A 317 -0.29 -0.19 -0.85
CA LEU A 317 0.92 -0.77 -0.27
C LEU A 317 0.81 -0.92 1.25
N VAL A 318 1.11 -2.11 1.77
CA VAL A 318 1.40 -2.36 3.18
C VAL A 318 2.90 -2.58 3.34
N THR A 319 3.56 -1.71 4.10
CA THR A 319 5.02 -1.65 4.24
C THR A 319 5.45 -1.25 5.65
N ASP A 320 6.76 -1.19 5.92
CA ASP A 320 7.34 -0.67 7.16
C ASP A 320 7.95 0.73 7.00
N GLU A 321 8.24 1.39 8.13
CA GLU A 321 8.87 2.73 8.19
C GLU A 321 10.17 2.84 7.40
N THR A 322 11.01 1.79 7.38
CA THR A 322 12.32 1.84 6.69
C THR A 322 12.13 2.02 5.20
N CYS A 323 11.27 1.19 4.60
CA CYS A 323 10.96 1.28 3.18
C CYS A 323 10.20 2.56 2.86
N ALA A 324 9.28 2.98 3.74
CA ALA A 324 8.50 4.19 3.54
C ALA A 324 9.36 5.47 3.50
N ARG A 325 10.26 5.64 4.48
CA ARG A 325 11.20 6.78 4.53
C ARG A 325 12.12 6.75 3.31
N ALA A 326 12.71 5.60 2.99
CA ALA A 326 13.57 5.47 1.82
C ALA A 326 12.86 5.83 0.50
N ALA A 327 11.59 5.45 0.34
CA ALA A 327 10.80 5.81 -0.83
C ALA A 327 10.44 7.29 -0.89
N LEU A 328 10.33 7.98 0.24
CA LEU A 328 10.14 9.43 0.30
C LEU A 328 11.46 10.21 0.10
N ASP A 329 12.59 9.65 0.50
CA ASP A 329 13.90 10.27 0.32
C ASP A 329 14.50 10.05 -1.08
N ALA A 330 14.10 8.97 -1.76
CA ALA A 330 14.47 8.72 -3.14
C ALA A 330 14.10 9.94 -3.99
N LYS A 331 15.02 10.45 -4.81
CA LYS A 331 14.71 11.59 -5.69
C LYS A 331 13.60 11.20 -6.68
N ALA A 332 12.65 12.11 -6.88
CA ALA A 332 11.78 12.06 -8.05
C ALA A 332 12.63 12.57 -9.22
N ASP A 333 12.73 11.78 -10.29
CA ASP A 333 13.32 12.24 -11.54
C ASP A 333 12.34 13.16 -12.28
#